data_AF-A0A1R3IS96-F1
#
_entry.id   AF-A0A1R3IS96-F1
#
_cell.length_a   1.000
_cell.length_b   1.000
_cell.length_c   1.000
_cell.angle_alpha   90.00
_cell.angle_beta   90.00
_cell.angle_gamma   90.00
#
_symmetry.space_group_name_H-M   'P 1'
#
loop_
_entity.id
_entity.type
_entity.pdbx_description
1 polymer ?
#
loop_
_entity_poly.entity_id
_entity_poly.type
_entity_poly.pdbx_seq_one_letter_code
_entity_poly.pdbx_strand_id
1 'polypeptide(L)'
;MEVRTGLMLFLVFMILQKGEGQLSETFYSKTCPKLESIVKQVVANKISQTFVTIPATLRLFFHDCFVEGCDASVLIASPNGDAEKDAPDNLSLAGDGFDTVIKAKQAVENKCPRVVSCADILALATKEVVAQAGGPSWKVELGRRDGLISQASRVAGNLPEPNATLIQLNAIFAKNNLTQTDMIALSGAHTNLVAKKGLFTSDEVLFTNPASQPTVIDFAQNPGDFNAAFITAMRKLGRVGVKTGKAGQIRGCDASVMIASRNHDAEKDSSDNLSLAGDGFDTVIKAKKAVEAKCPKVVSCADILAIATRDVIALAGGPSYKVELGRRDGLVSQASRVAGNLPEPNFNLTQLNTIFAKNNLSQTDMIALSGAHTLGFSHCKPFANRLYSFSPSSPVDPDLDPTYAEQLKQDCPPNVDPRIAVDMDPRTPRKFDNVYFKNLVVKKGLFTSDQVLFTDPASKQTVIDFAKNQTNFKAAFVTAMTKLGRVGVKTGKTGEIRVDCTAFNA
;
A
#
# COMPACT_ATOMS: atom_id res chain seq x y z
N MET A 1 25.63 -58.13 26.58
CA MET A 1 25.44 -56.69 26.87
C MET A 1 26.23 -55.94 25.80
N GLU A 2 25.69 -55.63 24.61
CA GLU A 2 24.50 -54.79 24.36
C GLU A 2 24.50 -53.59 25.31
N VAL A 3 24.61 -52.35 24.83
CA VAL A 3 23.53 -51.69 24.08
C VAL A 3 24.06 -50.84 22.92
N ARG A 4 23.41 -51.04 21.76
CA ARG A 4 23.49 -50.23 20.54
C ARG A 4 22.84 -48.86 20.75
N THR A 5 23.44 -47.79 20.24
CA THR A 5 22.74 -46.51 20.08
C THR A 5 22.62 -46.21 18.58
N GLY A 6 21.39 -46.23 18.10
CA GLY A 6 21.03 -46.21 16.68
C GLY A 6 21.18 -44.87 16.00
N LEU A 7 21.56 -44.94 14.73
CA LEU A 7 21.54 -43.85 13.77
C LEU A 7 20.08 -43.57 13.36
N MET A 8 19.45 -42.54 13.92
CA MET A 8 18.16 -42.05 13.44
C MET A 8 18.40 -41.12 12.24
N LEU A 9 18.22 -41.66 11.02
CA LEU A 9 18.15 -40.89 9.79
C LEU A 9 16.77 -40.22 9.72
N PHE A 10 16.64 -38.98 10.20
CA PHE A 10 15.43 -38.17 9.96
C PHE A 10 15.44 -37.72 8.50
N LEU A 11 14.66 -38.41 7.66
CA LEU A 11 14.20 -37.91 6.36
C LEU A 11 13.31 -36.68 6.61
N VAL A 12 13.89 -35.49 6.53
CA VAL A 12 13.13 -34.25 6.46
C VAL A 12 12.50 -34.18 5.07
N PHE A 13 11.21 -34.52 4.99
CA PHE A 13 10.36 -34.15 3.85
C PHE A 13 10.32 -32.61 3.77
N MET A 14 11.11 -32.00 2.88
CA MET A 14 10.90 -30.62 2.47
C MET A 14 9.62 -30.55 1.63
N ILE A 15 8.47 -30.43 2.29
CA ILE A 15 7.29 -29.84 1.66
C ILE A 15 7.28 -28.38 2.09
N LEU A 16 7.52 -27.48 1.13
CA LEU A 16 6.91 -26.14 0.99
C LEU A 16 7.73 -25.29 -0.01
N GLN A 17 7.35 -25.31 -1.28
CA GLN A 17 7.57 -24.18 -2.17
C GLN A 17 6.21 -23.70 -2.69
N LYS A 18 5.61 -22.73 -1.99
CA LYS A 18 4.56 -21.88 -2.55
C LYS A 18 5.24 -20.62 -3.10
N GLY A 19 5.51 -20.63 -4.40
CA GLY A 19 5.84 -19.39 -5.14
C GLY A 19 4.61 -18.50 -5.21
N GLU A 20 4.78 -17.20 -4.96
CA GLU A 20 3.68 -16.22 -5.02
C GLU A 20 3.54 -15.65 -6.43
N GLY A 21 2.47 -16.03 -7.13
CA GLY A 21 2.15 -15.59 -8.48
C GLY A 21 1.38 -14.25 -8.51
N GLN A 22 1.53 -13.54 -9.62
CA GLN A 22 0.58 -12.52 -10.10
C GLN A 22 -0.82 -13.15 -10.28
N LEU A 23 -1.91 -12.37 -10.22
CA LEU A 23 -3.20 -12.93 -10.62
C LEU A 23 -3.10 -13.43 -12.05
N SER A 24 -3.66 -14.61 -12.30
CA SER A 24 -3.63 -15.24 -13.60
C SER A 24 -4.98 -15.88 -13.87
N GLU A 25 -5.47 -15.73 -15.11
CA GLU A 25 -6.62 -16.49 -15.61
C GLU A 25 -6.39 -18.01 -15.51
N THR A 26 -5.12 -18.45 -15.38
CA THR A 26 -4.74 -19.87 -15.35
C THR A 26 -4.24 -20.34 -13.97
N PHE A 27 -4.37 -19.52 -12.92
CA PHE A 27 -3.74 -19.76 -11.61
C PHE A 27 -4.03 -21.15 -11.03
N TYR A 28 -5.29 -21.60 -11.10
CA TYR A 28 -5.72 -22.93 -10.61
C TYR A 28 -5.81 -24.00 -11.70
N SER A 29 -5.39 -23.72 -12.94
CA SER A 29 -5.56 -24.64 -14.08
C SER A 29 -4.96 -26.03 -13.83
N LYS A 30 -3.85 -26.10 -13.08
CA LYS A 30 -3.18 -27.36 -12.72
C LYS A 30 -3.67 -27.96 -11.41
N THR A 31 -4.05 -27.14 -10.43
CA THR A 31 -4.36 -27.58 -9.05
C THR A 31 -5.85 -27.78 -8.80
N CYS A 32 -6.72 -27.13 -9.55
CA CYS A 32 -8.17 -27.28 -9.52
C CYS A 32 -8.79 -27.03 -10.91
N PRO A 33 -8.57 -27.94 -11.89
CA PRO A 33 -8.95 -27.72 -13.29
C PRO A 33 -10.46 -27.57 -13.52
N LYS A 34 -11.30 -28.04 -12.60
CA LYS A 34 -12.77 -27.93 -12.68
C LYS A 34 -13.35 -26.73 -11.93
N LEU A 35 -12.50 -25.85 -11.37
CA LEU A 35 -12.91 -24.74 -10.51
C LEU A 35 -14.07 -23.92 -11.09
N GLU A 36 -13.89 -23.33 -12.27
CA GLU A 36 -14.91 -22.46 -12.86
C GLU A 36 -16.23 -23.21 -13.13
N SER A 37 -16.16 -24.47 -13.57
CA SER A 37 -17.35 -25.28 -13.82
C SER A 37 -18.14 -25.59 -12.55
N ILE A 38 -17.44 -25.82 -11.43
CA ILE A 38 -18.07 -26.06 -10.12
C ILE A 38 -18.76 -24.78 -9.64
N VAL A 39 -18.07 -23.64 -9.68
CA VAL A 39 -18.65 -22.35 -9.26
C VAL A 39 -19.86 -21.99 -10.12
N LYS A 40 -19.74 -22.13 -11.45
CA LYS A 40 -20.85 -21.90 -12.40
C LYS A 40 -22.09 -22.72 -12.07
N GLN A 41 -21.93 -24.02 -11.77
CA GLN A 41 -23.05 -24.90 -11.43
C GLN A 41 -23.71 -24.51 -10.11
N VAL A 42 -22.92 -24.17 -9.08
CA VAL A 42 -23.47 -23.73 -7.79
C VAL A 42 -24.24 -22.42 -7.95
N VAL A 43 -23.69 -21.46 -8.69
CA VAL A 43 -24.35 -20.19 -8.98
C VAL A 43 -25.66 -20.41 -9.74
N ALA A 44 -25.68 -21.29 -10.75
CA ALA A 44 -26.90 -21.61 -11.49
C ALA A 44 -28.01 -22.17 -10.57
N ASN A 45 -27.65 -23.08 -9.67
CA ASN A 45 -28.58 -23.63 -8.70
C ASN A 45 -29.10 -22.56 -7.72
N LYS A 46 -28.23 -21.63 -7.29
CA LYS A 46 -28.62 -20.52 -6.41
C LYS A 46 -29.55 -19.52 -7.11
N ILE A 47 -29.27 -19.18 -8.37
CA ILE A 47 -30.15 -18.33 -9.19
C ILE A 47 -31.53 -18.97 -9.35
N SER A 48 -31.61 -20.29 -9.58
CA SER A 48 -32.91 -20.99 -9.68
C SER A 48 -33.69 -21.02 -8.36
N GLN A 49 -33.00 -20.89 -7.22
CA GLN A 49 -33.65 -20.81 -5.91
C GLN A 49 -34.18 -19.40 -5.65
N THR A 50 -33.42 -18.37 -6.01
CA THR A 50 -33.80 -16.98 -5.80
C THR A 50 -33.03 -16.05 -6.72
N PHE A 51 -33.77 -15.17 -7.38
CA PHE A 51 -33.21 -14.09 -8.20
C PHE A 51 -32.31 -13.15 -7.38
N VAL A 52 -32.55 -13.01 -6.06
CA VAL A 52 -31.77 -12.16 -5.14
C VAL A 52 -30.28 -12.53 -5.13
N THR A 53 -29.94 -13.77 -5.48
CA THR A 53 -28.56 -14.23 -5.68
C THR A 53 -27.73 -13.27 -6.53
N ILE A 54 -28.30 -12.75 -7.62
CA ILE A 54 -27.59 -11.88 -8.58
C ILE A 54 -27.22 -10.54 -7.94
N PRO A 55 -28.17 -9.69 -7.50
CA PRO A 55 -27.87 -8.44 -6.81
C PRO A 55 -27.00 -8.65 -5.57
N ALA A 56 -27.30 -9.67 -4.78
CA ALA A 56 -26.64 -9.87 -3.50
C ALA A 56 -25.15 -10.21 -3.67
N THR A 57 -24.80 -11.10 -4.60
CA THR A 57 -23.41 -11.50 -4.84
C THR A 57 -22.60 -10.37 -5.48
N LEU A 58 -23.21 -9.61 -6.40
CA LEU A 58 -22.57 -8.47 -7.03
C LEU A 58 -22.27 -7.36 -6.01
N ARG A 59 -23.26 -7.03 -5.17
CA ARG A 59 -23.09 -6.04 -4.09
C ARG A 59 -22.07 -6.50 -3.05
N LEU A 60 -22.08 -7.78 -2.68
CA LEU A 60 -21.12 -8.35 -1.73
C LEU A 60 -19.68 -8.19 -2.23
N PHE A 61 -19.42 -8.43 -3.51
CA PHE A 61 -18.09 -8.24 -4.09
C PHE A 61 -17.64 -6.78 -4.09
N PHE A 62 -18.55 -5.85 -4.39
CA PHE A 62 -18.25 -4.42 -4.31
C PHE A 62 -17.87 -4.02 -2.87
N HIS A 63 -18.67 -4.43 -1.90
CA HIS A 63 -18.44 -4.10 -0.49
C HIS A 63 -17.12 -4.68 0.03
N ASP A 64 -16.80 -5.93 -0.29
CA ASP A 64 -15.50 -6.55 0.04
C ASP A 64 -14.33 -5.72 -0.50
N CYS A 65 -14.39 -5.40 -1.80
CA CYS A 65 -13.29 -4.74 -2.49
C CYS A 65 -13.01 -3.31 -1.99
N PHE A 66 -14.02 -2.56 -1.55
CA PHE A 66 -13.86 -1.13 -1.23
C PHE A 66 -13.35 -0.85 0.19
N VAL A 67 -13.40 -1.82 1.10
CA VAL A 67 -13.02 -1.64 2.51
C VAL A 67 -11.53 -1.89 2.74
N GLU A 68 -11.09 -3.15 2.66
CA GLU A 68 -9.68 -3.56 2.85
C GLU A 68 -9.06 -4.17 1.58
N GLY A 69 -9.85 -4.31 0.51
CA GLY A 69 -9.47 -4.95 -0.74
C GLY A 69 -10.27 -6.21 -1.00
N CYS A 70 -10.20 -6.72 -2.23
CA CYS A 70 -10.92 -7.93 -2.63
C CYS A 70 -10.27 -9.19 -2.05
N ASP A 71 -10.33 -9.35 -0.72
CA ASP A 71 -9.70 -10.45 0.02
C ASP A 71 -10.70 -11.29 0.83
N ALA A 72 -12.01 -11.13 0.59
CA ALA A 72 -13.08 -11.86 1.29
C ALA A 72 -13.12 -11.62 2.82
N SER A 73 -12.49 -10.54 3.33
CA SER A 73 -12.59 -10.14 4.74
C SER A 73 -14.04 -9.91 5.17
N VAL A 74 -14.92 -9.51 4.26
CA VAL A 74 -16.35 -9.35 4.54
C VAL A 74 -17.02 -10.67 4.95
N LEU A 75 -16.49 -11.83 4.54
CA LEU A 75 -17.09 -13.13 4.86
C LEU A 75 -16.77 -13.60 6.29
N ILE A 76 -15.79 -12.98 6.95
CA ILE A 76 -15.31 -13.38 8.28
C ILE A 76 -16.35 -12.99 9.33
N ALA A 77 -16.59 -13.88 10.28
CA ALA A 77 -17.42 -13.61 11.45
C ALA A 77 -16.57 -13.36 12.68
N SER A 78 -16.98 -12.41 13.51
CA SER A 78 -16.40 -12.19 14.84
C SER A 78 -17.38 -12.61 15.94
N PRO A 79 -16.93 -13.30 16.99
CA PRO A 79 -17.75 -13.57 18.17
C PRO A 79 -18.28 -12.32 18.86
N ASN A 80 -17.60 -11.18 18.72
CA ASN A 80 -17.96 -9.92 19.36
C ASN A 80 -18.91 -9.05 18.51
N GLY A 81 -19.26 -9.50 17.30
CA GLY A 81 -20.09 -8.72 16.37
C GLY A 81 -19.40 -7.45 15.86
N ASP A 82 -18.07 -7.45 15.77
CA ASP A 82 -17.24 -6.34 15.32
C ASP A 82 -16.50 -6.64 14.00
N ALA A 83 -16.94 -7.64 13.23
CA ALA A 83 -16.37 -7.94 11.92
C ALA A 83 -16.88 -6.96 10.85
N GLU A 84 -16.26 -6.95 9.68
CA GLU A 84 -16.61 -6.04 8.59
C GLU A 84 -18.09 -6.16 8.18
N LYS A 85 -18.61 -7.38 8.08
CA LYS A 85 -20.03 -7.61 7.78
C LYS A 85 -21.01 -7.08 8.83
N ASP A 86 -20.54 -6.84 10.05
CA ASP A 86 -21.34 -6.36 11.17
C ASP A 86 -21.40 -4.82 11.20
N ALA A 87 -20.66 -4.13 10.33
CA ALA A 87 -20.72 -2.67 10.21
C ALA A 87 -22.09 -2.18 9.73
N PRO A 88 -22.55 -0.99 10.15
CA PRO A 88 -23.86 -0.44 9.78
C PRO A 88 -24.17 -0.50 8.27
N ASP A 89 -23.21 -0.14 7.42
CA ASP A 89 -23.38 -0.13 5.96
C ASP A 89 -23.51 -1.53 5.36
N ASN A 90 -22.95 -2.54 6.05
CA ASN A 90 -22.94 -3.94 5.63
C ASN A 90 -24.10 -4.76 6.19
N LEU A 91 -24.84 -4.27 7.20
CA LEU A 91 -26.03 -4.94 7.73
C LEU A 91 -27.11 -5.19 6.65
N SER A 92 -27.11 -4.38 5.60
CA SER A 92 -28.04 -4.50 4.47
C SER A 92 -27.61 -5.49 3.38
N LEU A 93 -26.42 -6.10 3.52
CA LEU A 93 -25.97 -7.15 2.59
C LEU A 93 -26.86 -8.38 2.73
N ALA A 94 -27.52 -8.76 1.64
CA ALA A 94 -28.43 -9.89 1.66
C ALA A 94 -27.68 -11.21 1.89
N GLY A 95 -28.21 -12.04 2.80
CA GLY A 95 -27.66 -13.34 3.15
C GLY A 95 -27.46 -14.28 1.95
N ASP A 96 -28.24 -14.11 0.88
CA ASP A 96 -28.10 -14.86 -0.38
C ASP A 96 -26.73 -14.67 -1.05
N GLY A 97 -26.11 -13.49 -0.92
CA GLY A 97 -24.76 -13.24 -1.45
C GLY A 97 -23.73 -14.10 -0.71
N PHE A 98 -23.78 -14.08 0.63
CA PHE A 98 -22.90 -14.89 1.47
C PHE A 98 -23.13 -16.39 1.23
N ASP A 99 -24.39 -16.84 1.19
CA ASP A 99 -24.75 -18.24 0.97
C ASP A 99 -24.25 -18.76 -0.39
N THR A 100 -24.29 -17.93 -1.43
CA THR A 100 -23.78 -18.27 -2.76
C THR A 100 -22.28 -18.57 -2.72
N VAL A 101 -21.49 -17.71 -2.08
CA VAL A 101 -20.04 -17.86 -1.95
C VAL A 101 -19.69 -19.04 -1.04
N ILE A 102 -20.39 -19.20 0.08
CA ILE A 102 -20.18 -20.29 1.04
C ILE A 102 -20.46 -21.65 0.37
N LYS A 103 -21.58 -21.81 -0.34
CA LYS A 103 -21.90 -23.05 -1.06
C LYS A 103 -20.91 -23.34 -2.18
N ALA A 104 -20.48 -22.30 -2.92
CA ALA A 104 -19.49 -22.46 -3.97
C ALA A 104 -18.14 -22.91 -3.37
N LYS A 105 -17.73 -22.31 -2.25
CA LYS A 105 -16.54 -22.69 -1.50
C LYS A 105 -16.63 -24.12 -1.00
N GLN A 106 -17.74 -24.55 -0.40
CA GLN A 106 -17.94 -25.94 0.05
C GLN A 106 -17.84 -26.93 -1.11
N ALA A 107 -18.49 -26.65 -2.24
CA ALA A 107 -18.44 -27.51 -3.42
C ALA A 107 -17.01 -27.62 -4.00
N VAL A 108 -16.26 -26.50 -3.98
CA VAL A 108 -14.86 -26.49 -4.42
C VAL A 108 -13.96 -27.22 -3.42
N GLU A 109 -14.13 -27.05 -2.12
CA GLU A 109 -13.35 -27.75 -1.08
C GLU A 109 -13.53 -29.28 -1.16
N ASN A 110 -14.72 -29.76 -1.52
CA ASN A 110 -14.98 -31.18 -1.77
C ASN A 110 -14.21 -31.77 -2.96
N LYS A 111 -13.69 -30.93 -3.86
CA LYS A 111 -12.92 -31.35 -5.05
C LYS A 111 -11.45 -30.95 -4.98
N CYS A 112 -11.15 -29.82 -4.37
CA CYS A 112 -9.85 -29.16 -4.33
C CYS A 112 -9.59 -28.60 -2.92
N PRO A 113 -9.40 -29.48 -1.92
CA PRO A 113 -9.35 -29.09 -0.52
C PRO A 113 -8.18 -28.15 -0.25
N ARG A 114 -8.46 -27.00 0.39
CA ARG A 114 -7.49 -25.97 0.81
C ARG A 114 -6.67 -25.38 -0.35
N VAL A 115 -7.19 -25.43 -1.57
CA VAL A 115 -6.51 -24.92 -2.78
C VAL A 115 -6.94 -23.50 -3.12
N VAL A 116 -8.25 -23.24 -3.17
CA VAL A 116 -8.81 -22.00 -3.74
C VAL A 116 -9.28 -21.09 -2.62
N SER A 117 -8.88 -19.82 -2.62
CA SER A 117 -9.29 -18.83 -1.62
C SER A 117 -10.79 -18.49 -1.70
N CYS A 118 -11.40 -18.09 -0.60
CA CYS A 118 -12.74 -17.50 -0.59
C CYS A 118 -12.81 -16.24 -1.47
N ALA A 119 -11.74 -15.44 -1.50
CA ALA A 119 -11.62 -14.25 -2.35
C ALA A 119 -11.76 -14.58 -3.86
N ASP A 120 -11.11 -15.66 -4.33
CA ASP A 120 -11.26 -16.09 -5.72
C ASP A 120 -12.61 -16.74 -6.01
N ILE A 121 -13.21 -17.44 -5.02
CA ILE A 121 -14.58 -17.95 -5.15
C ILE A 121 -15.58 -16.81 -5.28
N LEU A 122 -15.46 -15.75 -4.48
CA LEU A 122 -16.31 -14.58 -4.56
C LEU A 122 -16.20 -13.91 -5.94
N ALA A 123 -14.98 -13.66 -6.43
CA ALA A 123 -14.78 -13.07 -7.76
C ALA A 123 -15.35 -13.92 -8.90
N LEU A 124 -15.18 -15.25 -8.85
CA LEU A 124 -15.77 -16.17 -9.82
C LEU A 124 -17.30 -16.20 -9.73
N ALA A 125 -17.85 -16.25 -8.52
CA ALA A 125 -19.30 -16.24 -8.30
C ALA A 125 -19.91 -14.95 -8.85
N THR A 126 -19.27 -13.80 -8.65
CA THR A 126 -19.70 -12.52 -9.20
C THR A 126 -19.70 -12.50 -10.72
N LYS A 127 -18.64 -13.03 -11.36
CA LYS A 127 -18.62 -13.19 -12.82
C LYS A 127 -19.75 -14.08 -13.32
N GLU A 128 -20.04 -15.18 -12.61
CA GLU A 128 -21.07 -16.12 -13.00
C GLU A 128 -22.49 -15.55 -12.83
N VAL A 129 -22.77 -14.79 -11.76
CA VAL A 129 -24.10 -14.16 -11.63
C VAL A 129 -24.37 -13.13 -12.71
N VAL A 130 -23.34 -12.36 -13.12
CA VAL A 130 -23.49 -11.40 -14.24
C VAL A 130 -23.72 -12.13 -15.55
N ALA A 131 -22.91 -13.14 -15.87
CA ALA A 131 -23.03 -13.88 -17.12
C ALA A 131 -24.37 -14.63 -17.22
N GLN A 132 -24.84 -15.24 -16.13
CA GLN A 132 -26.10 -15.99 -16.12
C GLN A 132 -27.34 -15.09 -16.09
N ALA A 133 -27.18 -13.81 -15.72
CA ALA A 133 -28.20 -12.78 -15.85
C ALA A 133 -28.28 -12.17 -17.27
N GLY A 134 -27.48 -12.66 -18.23
CA GLY A 134 -27.41 -12.13 -19.60
C GLY A 134 -26.46 -10.94 -19.77
N GLY A 135 -25.67 -10.60 -18.74
CA GLY A 135 -24.63 -9.59 -18.81
C GLY A 135 -23.35 -10.07 -19.50
N PRO A 136 -22.34 -9.19 -19.62
CA PRO A 136 -21.07 -9.55 -20.22
C PRO A 136 -20.33 -10.62 -19.40
N SER A 137 -19.61 -11.49 -20.09
CA SER A 137 -18.73 -12.49 -19.46
C SER A 137 -17.27 -12.09 -19.71
N TRP A 138 -16.42 -12.27 -18.70
CA TRP A 138 -14.99 -12.06 -18.81
C TRP A 138 -14.22 -13.18 -18.12
N LYS A 139 -12.95 -13.28 -18.45
CA LYS A 139 -12.03 -14.15 -17.71
C LYS A 139 -11.60 -13.45 -16.44
N VAL A 140 -11.78 -14.14 -15.32
CA VAL A 140 -11.39 -13.66 -13.99
C VAL A 140 -9.92 -13.99 -13.78
N GLU A 141 -9.12 -13.01 -13.38
CA GLU A 141 -7.77 -13.30 -12.92
C GLU A 141 -7.83 -13.80 -11.47
N LEU A 142 -7.21 -14.95 -11.21
CA LEU A 142 -7.31 -15.70 -9.96
C LEU A 142 -5.95 -15.74 -9.25
N GLY A 143 -5.93 -16.07 -7.97
CA GLY A 143 -4.75 -16.06 -7.10
C GLY A 143 -4.86 -15.06 -5.94
N ARG A 144 -6.06 -14.54 -5.64
CA ARG A 144 -6.31 -13.73 -4.44
C ARG A 144 -6.07 -14.58 -3.20
N ARG A 145 -5.66 -13.95 -2.11
CA ARG A 145 -5.52 -14.60 -0.80
C ARG A 145 -6.61 -14.09 0.11
N ASP A 146 -7.08 -14.95 1.00
CA ASP A 146 -8.07 -14.58 1.99
C ASP A 146 -7.48 -13.57 3.01
N GLY A 147 -8.25 -12.55 3.33
CA GLY A 147 -7.95 -11.55 4.34
C GLY A 147 -7.84 -12.19 5.72
N LEU A 148 -6.98 -11.61 6.56
CA LEU A 148 -6.78 -12.05 7.94
C LEU A 148 -7.33 -11.06 8.96
N ILE A 149 -7.88 -9.94 8.48
CA ILE A 149 -8.43 -8.86 9.31
C ILE A 149 -9.80 -8.53 8.76
N SER A 150 -10.80 -8.51 9.65
CA SER A 150 -12.16 -8.09 9.36
C SER A 150 -12.64 -7.28 10.56
N GLN A 151 -12.84 -5.97 10.38
CA GLN A 151 -13.25 -5.08 11.46
C GLN A 151 -14.30 -4.08 10.97
N ALA A 152 -15.39 -3.93 11.71
CA ALA A 152 -16.46 -2.99 11.41
C ALA A 152 -15.95 -1.54 11.34
N SER A 153 -14.96 -1.19 12.18
CA SER A 153 -14.33 0.13 12.23
C SER A 153 -13.62 0.54 10.94
N ARG A 154 -13.35 -0.40 10.03
CA ARG A 154 -12.68 -0.15 8.74
C ARG A 154 -13.67 0.19 7.63
N VAL A 155 -14.98 0.03 7.83
CA VAL A 155 -15.99 0.24 6.77
C VAL A 155 -16.32 1.73 6.56
N ALA A 156 -16.41 2.50 7.65
CA ALA A 156 -16.83 3.89 7.59
C ALA A 156 -15.89 4.74 6.71
N GLY A 157 -16.47 5.50 5.78
CA GLY A 157 -15.74 6.38 4.84
C GLY A 157 -15.06 5.65 3.67
N ASN A 158 -15.25 4.34 3.53
CA ASN A 158 -14.73 3.56 2.40
C ASN A 158 -15.82 3.16 1.39
N LEU A 159 -17.09 3.18 1.78
CA LEU A 159 -18.22 2.92 0.89
C LEU A 159 -18.91 4.22 0.45
N PRO A 160 -19.42 4.30 -0.79
CA PRO A 160 -20.23 5.42 -1.24
C PRO A 160 -21.51 5.60 -0.40
N GLU A 161 -21.76 6.82 0.06
CA GLU A 161 -23.02 7.16 0.75
C GLU A 161 -24.17 7.32 -0.26
N PRO A 162 -25.42 6.99 0.11
CA PRO A 162 -26.56 7.06 -0.82
C PRO A 162 -26.80 8.45 -1.44
N ASN A 163 -26.42 9.52 -0.74
CA ASN A 163 -26.56 10.94 -1.13
C ASN A 163 -25.23 11.59 -1.58
N ALA A 164 -24.20 10.79 -1.88
CA ALA A 164 -22.91 11.29 -2.30
C ALA A 164 -23.00 12.12 -3.59
N THR A 165 -22.34 13.27 -3.60
CA THR A 165 -22.14 14.11 -4.79
C THR A 165 -21.18 13.44 -5.78
N LEU A 166 -21.17 13.89 -7.05
CA LEU A 166 -20.24 13.35 -8.06
C LEU A 166 -18.78 13.52 -7.64
N ILE A 167 -18.45 14.59 -6.93
CA ILE A 167 -17.10 14.85 -6.42
C ILE A 167 -16.72 13.79 -5.37
N GLN A 168 -17.63 13.50 -4.43
CA GLN A 168 -17.41 12.47 -3.41
C GLN A 168 -17.31 11.07 -4.02
N LEU A 169 -18.20 10.75 -4.98
CA LEU A 169 -18.15 9.48 -5.70
C LEU A 169 -16.82 9.32 -6.46
N ASN A 170 -16.41 10.34 -7.22
CA ASN A 170 -15.12 10.34 -7.91
C ASN A 170 -13.95 10.15 -6.93
N ALA A 171 -13.98 10.81 -5.76
CA ALA A 171 -12.91 10.67 -4.77
C ALA A 171 -12.82 9.25 -4.20
N ILE A 172 -13.95 8.63 -3.86
CA ILE A 172 -14.00 7.26 -3.31
C ILE A 172 -13.54 6.23 -4.35
N PHE A 173 -13.95 6.38 -5.61
CA PHE A 173 -13.52 5.48 -6.69
C PHE A 173 -12.04 5.70 -7.07
N ALA A 174 -11.58 6.95 -7.10
CA ALA A 174 -10.19 7.28 -7.39
C ALA A 174 -9.21 6.72 -6.35
N LYS A 175 -9.61 6.68 -5.05
CA LYS A 175 -8.84 6.01 -3.99
C LYS A 175 -8.54 4.54 -4.31
N ASN A 176 -9.41 3.90 -5.10
CA ASN A 176 -9.31 2.52 -5.52
C ASN A 176 -8.82 2.35 -6.97
N ASN A 177 -8.19 3.37 -7.55
CA ASN A 177 -7.71 3.40 -8.95
C ASN A 177 -8.82 3.15 -9.99
N LEU A 178 -10.04 3.58 -9.68
CA LEU A 178 -11.18 3.54 -10.61
C LEU A 178 -11.47 4.94 -11.12
N THR A 179 -11.62 5.07 -12.44
CA THR A 179 -11.96 6.32 -13.12
C THR A 179 -13.45 6.62 -13.02
N GLN A 180 -13.86 7.84 -13.38
CA GLN A 180 -15.28 8.20 -13.51
C GLN A 180 -16.03 7.27 -14.48
N THR A 181 -15.40 6.86 -15.58
CA THR A 181 -15.99 5.89 -16.52
C THR A 181 -16.16 4.51 -15.88
N ASP A 182 -15.18 4.05 -15.09
CA ASP A 182 -15.29 2.77 -14.36
C ASP A 182 -16.43 2.84 -13.33
N MET A 183 -16.54 3.96 -12.62
CA MET A 183 -17.61 4.23 -11.67
C MET A 183 -18.98 4.19 -12.34
N ILE A 184 -19.17 4.91 -13.45
CA ILE A 184 -20.44 4.93 -14.20
C ILE A 184 -20.79 3.51 -14.68
N ALA A 185 -19.82 2.76 -15.19
CA ALA A 185 -20.03 1.38 -15.61
C ALA A 185 -20.45 0.48 -14.44
N LEU A 186 -19.78 0.58 -13.28
CA LEU A 186 -20.11 -0.20 -12.08
C LEU A 186 -21.45 0.17 -11.48
N SER A 187 -21.81 1.46 -11.48
CA SER A 187 -23.16 1.94 -11.09
C SER A 187 -24.24 1.43 -12.04
N GLY A 188 -23.89 1.15 -13.30
CA GLY A 188 -24.75 0.43 -14.24
C GLY A 188 -25.23 -0.93 -13.72
N ALA A 189 -24.60 -1.54 -12.72
CA ALA A 189 -25.14 -2.71 -12.03
C ALA A 189 -26.54 -2.48 -11.43
N HIS A 190 -26.91 -1.23 -11.13
CA HIS A 190 -28.24 -0.87 -10.63
C HIS A 190 -29.34 -1.00 -11.71
N THR A 191 -28.98 -1.06 -13.01
CA THR A 191 -29.93 -1.02 -14.14
C THR A 191 -30.83 -2.27 -14.29
N ASN A 192 -30.47 -3.41 -13.68
CA ASN A 192 -31.34 -4.61 -13.65
C ASN A 192 -31.95 -4.91 -12.27
N LEU A 193 -31.71 -4.06 -11.26
CA LEU A 193 -32.03 -4.37 -9.86
C LEU A 193 -33.10 -3.46 -9.26
N VAL A 194 -33.40 -2.32 -9.89
CA VAL A 194 -34.32 -1.30 -9.36
C VAL A 194 -35.45 -0.96 -10.35
N ALA A 195 -36.05 -1.96 -10.99
CA ALA A 195 -37.31 -1.74 -11.71
C ALA A 195 -38.53 -1.54 -10.77
N LYS A 196 -38.35 -1.54 -9.43
CA LYS A 196 -39.49 -1.48 -8.48
C LYS A 196 -39.39 -0.54 -7.28
N LYS A 197 -38.28 0.15 -7.00
CA LYS A 197 -38.18 1.08 -5.85
C LYS A 197 -37.15 2.19 -6.07
N GLY A 198 -37.44 3.18 -6.93
CA GLY A 198 -36.77 4.50 -6.99
C GLY A 198 -35.25 4.52 -7.19
N LEU A 199 -34.73 5.36 -8.09
CA LEU A 199 -33.27 5.57 -8.17
C LEU A 199 -32.73 6.16 -6.86
N PHE A 200 -31.52 5.77 -6.44
CA PHE A 200 -30.83 6.48 -5.36
C PHE A 200 -30.43 7.88 -5.85
N THR A 201 -30.33 8.86 -4.94
CA THR A 201 -29.92 10.23 -5.32
C THR A 201 -28.50 10.27 -5.92
N SER A 202 -27.62 9.36 -5.48
CA SER A 202 -26.31 9.14 -6.12
C SER A 202 -26.41 8.63 -7.57
N ASP A 203 -27.42 7.82 -7.92
CA ASP A 203 -27.66 7.41 -9.31
C ASP A 203 -28.19 8.57 -10.16
N GLU A 204 -29.05 9.41 -9.56
CA GLU A 204 -29.60 10.61 -10.20
C GLU A 204 -28.49 11.63 -10.52
N VAL A 205 -27.50 11.77 -9.63
CA VAL A 205 -26.33 12.65 -9.85
C VAL A 205 -25.51 12.20 -11.06
N LEU A 206 -25.39 10.90 -11.35
CA LEU A 206 -24.69 10.42 -12.54
C LEU A 206 -25.42 10.84 -13.83
N PHE A 207 -26.75 10.84 -13.80
CA PHE A 207 -27.57 11.18 -14.95
C PHE A 207 -27.71 12.70 -15.18
N THR A 208 -27.74 13.48 -14.11
CA THR A 208 -28.01 14.93 -14.15
C THR A 208 -26.76 15.79 -14.25
N ASN A 209 -25.59 15.29 -13.84
CA ASN A 209 -24.36 16.06 -13.85
C ASN A 209 -23.73 16.14 -15.26
N PRO A 210 -23.41 17.34 -15.79
CA PRO A 210 -22.83 17.50 -17.12
C PRO A 210 -21.51 16.76 -17.36
N ALA A 211 -20.74 16.45 -16.32
CA ALA A 211 -19.47 15.75 -16.45
C ALA A 211 -19.64 14.24 -16.68
N SER A 212 -20.68 13.61 -16.10
CA SER A 212 -20.93 12.16 -16.23
C SER A 212 -22.00 11.83 -17.28
N GLN A 213 -22.93 12.75 -17.51
CA GLN A 213 -24.09 12.55 -18.40
C GLN A 213 -23.72 12.08 -19.81
N PRO A 214 -22.67 12.61 -20.50
CA PRO A 214 -22.30 12.13 -21.83
C PRO A 214 -21.96 10.64 -21.86
N THR A 215 -21.22 10.15 -20.87
CA THR A 215 -20.86 8.72 -20.76
C THR A 215 -22.07 7.86 -20.43
N VAL A 216 -22.99 8.35 -19.58
CA VAL A 216 -24.24 7.64 -19.26
C VAL A 216 -25.12 7.49 -20.52
N ILE A 217 -25.24 8.56 -21.32
CA ILE A 217 -26.00 8.54 -22.58
C ILE A 217 -25.34 7.58 -23.58
N ASP A 218 -24.02 7.64 -23.72
CA ASP A 218 -23.26 6.74 -24.58
C ASP A 218 -23.51 5.27 -24.23
N PHE A 219 -23.38 4.90 -22.95
CA PHE A 219 -23.64 3.54 -22.49
C PHE A 219 -25.09 3.09 -22.69
N ALA A 220 -26.05 4.01 -22.58
CA ALA A 220 -27.46 3.71 -22.83
C ALA A 220 -27.77 3.47 -24.32
N GLN A 221 -27.07 4.17 -25.22
CA GLN A 221 -27.24 4.06 -26.67
C GLN A 221 -26.39 2.95 -27.29
N ASN A 222 -25.25 2.66 -26.68
CA ASN A 222 -24.24 1.72 -27.16
C ASN A 222 -23.98 0.61 -26.11
N PRO A 223 -24.83 -0.44 -26.04
CA PRO A 223 -24.65 -1.54 -25.09
C PRO A 223 -23.30 -2.27 -25.21
N GLY A 224 -22.67 -2.22 -26.39
CA GLY A 224 -21.32 -2.75 -26.60
C GLY A 224 -20.26 -2.00 -25.80
N ASP A 225 -20.32 -0.66 -25.78
CA ASP A 225 -19.40 0.20 -25.05
C ASP A 225 -19.61 0.08 -23.55
N PHE A 226 -20.87 0.02 -23.11
CA PHE A 226 -21.21 -0.33 -21.73
C PHE A 226 -20.59 -1.66 -21.31
N ASN A 227 -20.78 -2.73 -22.10
CA ASN A 227 -20.25 -4.05 -21.77
C ASN A 227 -18.71 -4.05 -21.70
N ALA A 228 -18.04 -3.37 -22.63
CA ALA A 228 -16.58 -3.26 -22.63
C ALA A 228 -16.05 -2.47 -21.41
N ALA A 229 -16.72 -1.37 -21.06
CA ALA A 229 -16.41 -0.57 -19.89
C ALA A 229 -16.67 -1.35 -18.59
N PHE A 230 -17.80 -2.06 -18.50
CA PHE A 230 -18.15 -2.88 -17.35
C PHE A 230 -17.14 -4.00 -17.11
N ILE A 231 -16.73 -4.73 -18.16
CA ILE A 231 -15.67 -5.75 -18.06
C ILE A 231 -14.37 -5.14 -17.55
N THR A 232 -13.99 -3.98 -18.08
CA THR A 232 -12.78 -3.26 -17.69
C THR A 232 -12.84 -2.84 -16.23
N ALA A 233 -13.97 -2.27 -15.80
CA ALA A 233 -14.19 -1.82 -14.45
C ALA A 233 -14.23 -2.99 -13.46
N MET A 234 -14.90 -4.10 -13.78
CA MET A 234 -14.89 -5.32 -12.95
C MET A 234 -13.50 -5.94 -12.81
N ARG A 235 -12.69 -5.91 -13.87
CA ARG A 235 -11.28 -6.34 -13.82
C ARG A 235 -10.41 -5.43 -12.97
N LYS A 236 -10.66 -4.12 -12.97
CA LYS A 236 -9.97 -3.17 -12.09
C LYS A 236 -10.42 -3.34 -10.64
N LEU A 237 -11.74 -3.39 -10.42
CA LEU A 237 -12.36 -3.64 -9.13
C LEU A 237 -11.77 -4.90 -8.50
N GLY A 238 -11.77 -6.02 -9.22
CA GLY A 238 -11.20 -7.28 -8.74
C GLY A 238 -9.70 -7.28 -8.49
N ARG A 239 -8.98 -6.17 -8.72
CA ARG A 239 -7.57 -5.96 -8.35
C ARG A 239 -7.40 -5.00 -7.17
N VAL A 240 -8.47 -4.33 -6.73
CA VAL A 240 -8.45 -3.41 -5.59
C VAL A 240 -8.01 -4.16 -4.34
N GLY A 241 -6.98 -3.63 -3.68
CA GLY A 241 -6.39 -4.19 -2.47
C GLY A 241 -5.93 -5.65 -2.57
N VAL A 242 -5.93 -6.25 -3.78
CA VAL A 242 -5.46 -7.61 -3.94
C VAL A 242 -3.97 -7.63 -3.65
N LYS A 243 -3.63 -8.35 -2.57
CA LYS A 243 -2.28 -8.77 -2.20
C LYS A 243 -1.78 -9.82 -3.19
N THR A 244 -1.77 -9.45 -4.47
CA THR A 244 -1.03 -10.17 -5.49
C THR A 244 0.43 -10.01 -5.10
N GLY A 245 1.22 -11.06 -5.29
CA GLY A 245 2.66 -10.94 -5.12
C GLY A 245 3.30 -9.83 -5.97
N LYS A 246 2.56 -9.15 -6.88
CA LYS A 246 3.03 -8.03 -7.71
C LYS A 246 1.94 -7.05 -8.21
N ALA A 247 1.20 -6.35 -7.34
CA ALA A 247 0.48 -5.08 -7.62
C ALA A 247 -0.19 -4.53 -6.35
N GLY A 248 0.54 -4.60 -5.25
CA GLY A 248 0.14 -4.18 -3.91
C GLY A 248 1.20 -4.58 -2.88
N GLN A 249 2.37 -5.03 -3.33
CA GLN A 249 3.55 -5.07 -2.49
C GLN A 249 3.79 -3.60 -2.16
N ILE A 250 3.76 -3.25 -0.88
CA ILE A 250 4.65 -2.20 -0.40
C ILE A 250 6.02 -2.57 -0.95
N ARG A 251 6.44 -1.89 -2.02
CA ARG A 251 7.78 -2.03 -2.56
C ARG A 251 8.65 -1.19 -1.67
N GLY A 252 9.65 -1.84 -1.10
CA GLY A 252 10.48 -1.24 -0.08
C GLY A 252 11.93 -1.34 -0.51
N CYS A 253 12.76 -1.98 0.29
CA CYS A 253 14.20 -2.00 0.08
C CYS A 253 14.62 -2.97 -1.06
N ASP A 254 14.15 -2.78 -2.29
CA ASP A 254 14.52 -3.56 -3.48
C ASP A 254 15.37 -2.78 -4.51
N ALA A 255 15.77 -1.55 -4.14
CA ALA A 255 16.56 -0.63 -4.95
C ALA A 255 15.92 -0.21 -6.29
N SER A 256 14.58 -0.25 -6.41
CA SER A 256 13.89 0.35 -7.56
C SER A 256 14.14 1.85 -7.71
N VAL A 257 14.39 2.57 -6.60
CA VAL A 257 14.82 3.98 -6.60
C VAL A 257 16.09 4.23 -7.41
N MET A 258 16.95 3.22 -7.57
CA MET A 258 18.22 3.39 -8.30
C MET A 258 18.05 3.43 -9.82
N ILE A 259 16.94 2.93 -10.35
CA ILE A 259 16.68 2.82 -11.79
C ILE A 259 16.55 4.22 -12.42
N ALA A 260 17.29 4.46 -13.49
CA ALA A 260 17.07 5.60 -14.38
C ALA A 260 16.09 5.20 -15.49
N SER A 261 15.16 6.09 -15.83
CA SER A 261 14.23 5.89 -16.94
C SER A 261 14.39 6.97 -18.01
N ARG A 262 14.23 6.59 -19.28
CA ARG A 262 14.41 7.51 -20.42
C ARG A 262 13.29 8.54 -20.55
N ASN A 263 12.10 8.21 -20.09
CA ASN A 263 10.91 9.08 -20.09
C ASN A 263 10.72 9.80 -18.74
N HIS A 264 11.72 9.76 -17.83
CA HIS A 264 11.66 10.35 -16.49
C HIS A 264 10.45 9.88 -15.67
N ASP A 265 10.10 8.61 -15.80
CA ASP A 265 8.98 7.99 -15.07
C ASP A 265 9.43 7.06 -13.96
N ALA A 266 10.72 6.98 -13.60
CA ALA A 266 11.18 6.10 -12.54
C ALA A 266 10.85 6.63 -11.15
N GLU A 267 10.98 5.80 -10.12
CA GLU A 267 10.75 6.18 -8.72
C GLU A 267 11.60 7.37 -8.29
N LYS A 268 12.87 7.44 -8.70
CA LYS A 268 13.75 8.59 -8.43
C LYS A 268 13.32 9.89 -9.11
N ASP A 269 12.48 9.81 -10.15
CA ASP A 269 12.01 10.97 -10.90
C ASP A 269 10.71 11.55 -10.29
N SER A 270 10.14 10.89 -9.25
CA SER A 270 9.02 11.44 -8.48
C SER A 270 9.39 12.78 -7.82
N SER A 271 8.43 13.69 -7.73
CA SER A 271 8.59 15.00 -7.06
C SER A 271 9.22 14.90 -5.68
N ASP A 272 8.86 13.86 -4.93
CA ASP A 272 9.29 13.69 -3.53
C ASP A 272 10.76 13.23 -3.46
N ASN A 273 11.21 12.51 -4.50
CA ASN A 273 12.56 11.96 -4.61
C ASN A 273 13.54 12.88 -5.37
N LEU A 274 13.07 13.95 -6.02
CA LEU A 274 13.95 14.94 -6.66
C LEU A 274 14.91 15.61 -5.67
N SER A 275 14.57 15.60 -4.38
CA SER A 275 15.39 16.12 -3.30
C SER A 275 16.56 15.21 -2.91
N LEU A 276 16.55 13.94 -3.33
CA LEU A 276 17.62 12.99 -3.02
C LEU A 276 18.93 13.42 -3.67
N ALA A 277 19.99 13.55 -2.85
CA ALA A 277 21.29 13.99 -3.33
C ALA A 277 21.91 12.99 -4.33
N GLY A 278 22.41 13.50 -5.45
CA GLY A 278 23.10 12.71 -6.48
C GLY A 278 24.26 11.86 -5.92
N ASP A 279 24.98 12.39 -4.93
CA ASP A 279 26.08 11.70 -4.25
C ASP A 279 25.66 10.41 -3.53
N GLY A 280 24.40 10.34 -3.07
CA GLY A 280 23.83 9.13 -2.49
C GLY A 280 23.71 8.02 -3.53
N PHE A 281 23.24 8.36 -4.73
CA PHE A 281 23.18 7.40 -5.84
C PHE A 281 24.59 6.99 -6.29
N ASP A 282 25.49 7.96 -6.44
CA ASP A 282 26.87 7.72 -6.88
C ASP A 282 27.63 6.79 -5.92
N THR A 283 27.44 6.96 -4.61
CA THR A 283 28.02 6.07 -3.58
C THR A 283 27.64 4.61 -3.82
N VAL A 284 26.35 4.34 -4.04
CA VAL A 284 25.82 2.98 -4.27
C VAL A 284 26.31 2.42 -5.61
N ILE A 285 26.33 3.24 -6.66
CA ILE A 285 26.80 2.86 -8.00
C ILE A 285 28.29 2.48 -7.96
N LYS A 286 29.14 3.30 -7.32
CA LYS A 286 30.57 3.02 -7.17
C LYS A 286 30.83 1.78 -6.32
N ALA A 287 30.11 1.62 -5.21
CA ALA A 287 30.20 0.41 -4.38
C ALA A 287 29.81 -0.85 -5.19
N LYS A 288 28.71 -0.79 -5.95
CA LYS A 288 28.27 -1.88 -6.82
C LYS A 288 29.35 -2.23 -7.84
N LYS A 289 29.91 -1.24 -8.54
CA LYS A 289 30.95 -1.46 -9.54
C LYS A 289 32.19 -2.15 -8.95
N ALA A 290 32.60 -1.74 -7.75
CA ALA A 290 33.73 -2.37 -7.06
C ALA A 290 33.42 -3.82 -6.66
N VAL A 291 32.20 -4.09 -6.17
CA VAL A 291 31.78 -5.46 -5.81
C VAL A 291 31.64 -6.35 -7.04
N GLU A 292 31.04 -5.87 -8.14
CA GLU A 292 30.90 -6.65 -9.38
C GLU A 292 32.24 -7.05 -9.98
N ALA A 293 33.28 -6.22 -9.83
CA ALA A 293 34.64 -6.54 -10.29
C ALA A 293 35.27 -7.73 -9.54
N LYS A 294 34.73 -8.11 -8.37
CA LYS A 294 35.21 -9.23 -7.53
C LYS A 294 34.22 -10.38 -7.45
N CYS A 295 32.92 -10.07 -7.45
CA CYS A 295 31.79 -10.97 -7.23
C CYS A 295 30.72 -10.78 -8.32
N PRO A 296 31.05 -11.06 -9.60
CA PRO A 296 30.18 -10.72 -10.72
C PRO A 296 28.83 -11.44 -10.63
N LYS A 297 27.74 -10.67 -10.74
CA LYS A 297 26.35 -11.14 -10.72
C LYS A 297 25.94 -11.87 -9.43
N VAL A 298 26.61 -11.62 -8.32
CA VAL A 298 26.33 -12.28 -7.02
C VAL A 298 25.58 -11.38 -6.04
N VAL A 299 25.93 -10.11 -5.95
CA VAL A 299 25.40 -9.20 -4.91
C VAL A 299 24.41 -8.23 -5.55
N SER A 300 23.17 -8.16 -5.07
CA SER A 300 22.16 -7.24 -5.62
C SER A 300 22.48 -5.78 -5.29
N CYS A 301 21.94 -4.85 -6.09
CA CYS A 301 21.98 -3.43 -5.76
C CYS A 301 21.20 -3.11 -4.48
N ALA A 302 20.13 -3.85 -4.20
CA ALA A 302 19.39 -3.75 -2.94
C ALA A 302 20.26 -4.04 -1.71
N ASP A 303 21.10 -5.08 -1.78
CA ASP A 303 22.05 -5.38 -0.69
C ASP A 303 23.19 -4.36 -0.62
N ILE A 304 23.73 -3.91 -1.76
CA ILE A 304 24.73 -2.83 -1.78
C ILE A 304 24.19 -1.55 -1.16
N LEU A 305 22.96 -1.14 -1.51
CA LEU A 305 22.29 0.02 -0.94
C LEU A 305 22.16 -0.11 0.59
N ALA A 306 21.69 -1.27 1.08
CA ALA A 306 21.52 -1.49 2.51
C ALA A 306 22.87 -1.50 3.28
N ILE A 307 23.91 -2.09 2.70
CA ILE A 307 25.27 -2.08 3.27
C ILE A 307 25.84 -0.66 3.27
N ALA A 308 25.77 0.04 2.15
CA ALA A 308 26.28 1.41 2.01
C ALA A 308 25.60 2.34 3.03
N THR A 309 24.27 2.25 3.19
CA THR A 309 23.53 3.00 4.21
C THR A 309 24.06 2.74 5.61
N ARG A 310 24.25 1.46 6.00
CA ARG A 310 24.81 1.11 7.32
C ARG A 310 26.22 1.67 7.51
N ASP A 311 27.05 1.62 6.47
CA ASP A 311 28.43 2.09 6.51
C ASP A 311 28.50 3.62 6.63
N VAL A 312 27.69 4.38 5.87
CA VAL A 312 27.66 5.85 5.98
C VAL A 312 27.11 6.33 7.33
N ILE A 313 26.12 5.62 7.90
CA ILE A 313 25.64 5.90 9.27
C ILE A 313 26.79 5.71 10.27
N ALA A 314 27.53 4.61 10.17
CA ALA A 314 28.66 4.34 11.07
C ALA A 314 29.78 5.38 10.91
N LEU A 315 30.12 5.77 9.68
CA LEU A 315 31.12 6.80 9.38
C LEU A 315 30.72 8.19 9.93
N ALA A 316 29.42 8.49 9.96
CA ALA A 316 28.89 9.70 10.58
C ALA A 316 28.84 9.63 12.13
N GLY A 317 29.34 8.55 12.74
CA GLY A 317 29.37 8.35 14.19
C GLY A 317 28.15 7.62 14.76
N GLY A 318 27.29 7.07 13.90
CA GLY A 318 26.09 6.30 14.26
C GLY A 318 26.38 4.86 14.67
N PRO A 319 25.33 4.07 14.96
CA PRO A 319 25.50 2.66 15.28
C PRO A 319 25.87 1.85 14.03
N SER A 320 26.78 0.89 14.18
CA SER A 320 26.96 -0.18 13.20
C SER A 320 26.09 -1.37 13.58
N TYR A 321 25.51 -2.03 12.58
CA TYR A 321 24.65 -3.19 12.75
C TYR A 321 24.87 -4.21 11.64
N LYS A 322 24.43 -5.44 11.87
CA LYS A 322 24.46 -6.50 10.87
C LYS A 322 23.32 -6.27 9.88
N VAL A 323 23.68 -6.08 8.61
CA VAL A 323 22.70 -6.04 7.52
C VAL A 323 22.34 -7.47 7.15
N GLU A 324 21.04 -7.78 7.14
CA GLU A 324 20.53 -9.03 6.58
C GLU A 324 20.66 -9.00 5.06
N LEU A 325 21.31 -9.98 4.45
CA LEU A 325 21.58 -10.00 3.01
C LEU A 325 20.72 -11.06 2.31
N GLY A 326 20.75 -11.06 0.97
CA GLY A 326 19.98 -11.95 0.12
C GLY A 326 18.82 -11.26 -0.59
N ARG A 327 18.79 -9.93 -0.59
CA ARG A 327 17.81 -9.16 -1.36
C ARG A 327 18.05 -9.35 -2.84
N ARG A 328 16.99 -9.23 -3.61
CA ARG A 328 16.97 -9.18 -5.07
C ARG A 328 16.47 -7.82 -5.50
N ASP A 329 16.96 -7.37 -6.65
CA ASP A 329 16.62 -6.09 -7.22
C ASP A 329 15.20 -6.08 -7.79
N GLY A 330 14.51 -4.96 -7.58
CA GLY A 330 13.21 -4.68 -8.15
C GLY A 330 13.23 -4.72 -9.68
N LEU A 331 12.14 -5.19 -10.29
CA LEU A 331 11.98 -5.29 -11.76
C LEU A 331 11.11 -4.16 -12.35
N VAL A 332 10.72 -3.19 -11.53
CA VAL A 332 9.84 -2.10 -11.93
C VAL A 332 10.14 -0.90 -11.04
N SER A 333 10.34 0.25 -11.67
CA SER A 333 10.51 1.56 -11.00
C SER A 333 9.56 2.53 -11.67
N GLN A 334 8.67 3.17 -10.90
CA GLN A 334 7.67 4.10 -11.43
C GLN A 334 7.40 5.24 -10.45
N ALA A 335 7.43 6.49 -10.91
CA ALA A 335 7.18 7.70 -10.12
C ALA A 335 5.81 7.70 -9.47
N SER A 336 4.80 7.19 -10.17
CA SER A 336 3.41 7.06 -9.68
C SER A 336 3.27 6.16 -8.44
N ARG A 337 4.32 5.44 -8.05
CA ARG A 337 4.32 4.57 -6.87
C ARG A 337 4.81 5.26 -5.59
N VAL A 338 5.32 6.49 -5.69
CA VAL A 338 5.87 7.22 -4.53
C VAL A 338 4.78 7.92 -3.73
N ALA A 339 3.87 8.60 -4.42
CA ALA A 339 2.80 9.38 -3.79
C ALA A 339 1.96 8.52 -2.81
N GLY A 340 1.76 9.04 -1.60
CA GLY A 340 0.99 8.37 -0.54
C GLY A 340 1.71 7.23 0.19
N ASN A 341 2.98 6.97 -0.15
CA ASN A 341 3.83 5.96 0.48
C ASN A 341 5.02 6.55 1.26
N LEU A 342 5.25 7.87 1.20
CA LEU A 342 6.23 8.59 2.00
C LEU A 342 5.56 9.54 3.00
N PRO A 343 6.15 9.77 4.19
CA PRO A 343 5.64 10.75 5.13
C PRO A 343 5.85 12.18 4.61
N GLU A 344 4.80 13.01 4.67
CA GLU A 344 4.88 14.41 4.27
C GLU A 344 5.41 15.30 5.42
N PRO A 345 6.04 16.46 5.11
CA PRO A 345 6.59 17.38 6.12
C PRO A 345 5.52 18.00 7.05
N ASN A 346 4.24 17.96 6.66
CA ASN A 346 3.12 18.53 7.40
C ASN A 346 2.23 17.50 8.10
N PHE A 347 2.61 16.22 8.12
CA PHE A 347 1.82 15.18 8.78
C PHE A 347 1.72 15.38 10.30
N ASN A 348 0.55 15.06 10.86
CA ASN A 348 0.37 14.89 12.31
C ASN A 348 0.77 13.48 12.77
N LEU A 349 0.80 13.24 14.09
CA LEU A 349 1.23 11.96 14.65
C LEU A 349 0.37 10.78 14.18
N THR A 350 -0.95 10.95 14.03
CA THR A 350 -1.85 9.89 13.54
C THR A 350 -1.52 9.50 12.10
N GLN A 351 -1.25 10.48 11.24
CA GLN A 351 -0.84 10.23 9.85
C GLN A 351 0.52 9.54 9.78
N LEU A 352 1.50 9.96 10.60
CA LEU A 352 2.80 9.31 10.73
C LEU A 352 2.67 7.85 11.21
N ASN A 353 1.92 7.62 12.29
CA ASN A 353 1.64 6.27 12.76
C ASN A 353 0.98 5.41 11.68
N THR A 354 0.01 5.97 10.95
CA THR A 354 -0.72 5.25 9.90
C THR A 354 0.22 4.80 8.77
N ILE A 355 1.08 5.70 8.26
CA ILE A 355 1.95 5.37 7.13
C ILE A 355 3.09 4.42 7.52
N PHE A 356 3.63 4.53 8.73
CA PHE A 356 4.62 3.59 9.24
C PHE A 356 4.00 2.22 9.59
N ALA A 357 2.77 2.20 10.13
CA ALA A 357 2.07 0.97 10.44
C ALA A 357 1.73 0.14 9.19
N LYS A 358 1.48 0.78 8.03
CA LYS A 358 1.37 0.06 6.74
C LYS A 358 2.59 -0.84 6.51
N ASN A 359 3.77 -0.41 6.96
CA ASN A 359 5.04 -1.10 6.82
C ASN A 359 5.39 -2.01 8.01
N ASN A 360 4.44 -2.29 8.90
CA ASN A 360 4.66 -3.03 10.16
C ASN A 360 5.70 -2.37 11.09
N LEU A 361 5.84 -1.04 11.02
CA LEU A 361 6.69 -0.27 11.91
C LEU A 361 5.84 0.33 13.03
N SER A 362 6.26 0.12 14.28
CA SER A 362 5.61 0.71 15.46
C SER A 362 5.87 2.21 15.56
N GLN A 363 5.15 2.90 16.45
CA GLN A 363 5.42 4.31 16.75
C GLN A 363 6.86 4.53 17.24
N THR A 364 7.40 3.63 18.08
CA THR A 364 8.80 3.72 18.51
C THR A 364 9.78 3.54 17.36
N ASP A 365 9.48 2.63 16.42
CA ASP A 365 10.31 2.46 15.21
C ASP A 365 10.29 3.74 14.35
N MET A 366 9.10 4.34 14.17
CA MET A 366 8.92 5.61 13.45
C MET A 366 9.73 6.74 14.10
N ILE A 367 9.57 6.97 15.41
CA ILE A 367 10.29 8.02 16.15
C ILE A 367 11.80 7.81 16.04
N ALA A 368 12.27 6.57 16.17
CA ALA A 368 13.68 6.26 16.01
C ALA A 368 14.16 6.59 14.59
N LEU A 369 13.45 6.14 13.54
CA LEU A 369 13.82 6.40 12.14
C LEU A 369 13.84 7.90 11.80
N SER A 370 12.90 8.70 12.33
CA SER A 370 12.91 10.16 12.17
C SER A 370 14.18 10.80 12.74
N GLY A 371 14.84 10.16 13.71
CA GLY A 371 16.16 10.55 14.22
C GLY A 371 17.25 10.65 13.15
N ALA A 372 17.07 10.04 11.97
CA ALA A 372 17.98 10.20 10.84
C ALA A 372 18.07 11.65 10.33
N HIS A 373 17.07 12.51 10.60
CA HIS A 373 17.11 13.95 10.29
C HIS A 373 18.19 14.71 11.09
N THR A 374 18.91 14.05 12.02
CA THR A 374 20.16 14.60 12.57
C THR A 374 21.23 14.81 11.49
N LEU A 375 21.12 14.12 10.35
CA LEU A 375 21.99 14.24 9.19
C LEU A 375 21.28 14.89 8.01
N GLY A 376 21.99 15.74 7.30
CA GLY A 376 21.57 16.24 5.99
C GLY A 376 20.78 17.55 6.03
N PHE A 377 20.14 17.84 4.90
CA PHE A 377 19.53 19.14 4.62
C PHE A 377 18.16 18.99 3.97
N SER A 378 17.37 20.05 4.02
CA SER A 378 16.12 20.18 3.27
C SER A 378 16.10 21.49 2.50
N HIS A 379 15.55 21.45 1.29
CA HIS A 379 15.16 22.67 0.58
C HIS A 379 14.08 23.42 1.37
N CYS A 380 13.87 24.70 1.06
CA CYS A 380 12.96 25.57 1.82
C CYS A 380 11.46 25.23 1.65
N LYS A 381 11.06 24.78 0.46
CA LYS A 381 9.64 24.58 0.07
C LYS A 381 8.85 23.68 1.04
N PRO A 382 9.36 22.50 1.48
CA PRO A 382 8.61 21.59 2.34
C PRO A 382 8.20 22.15 3.71
N PHE A 383 8.93 23.14 4.26
CA PHE A 383 8.60 23.75 5.55
C PHE A 383 8.14 25.22 5.45
N ALA A 384 8.09 25.80 4.24
CA ALA A 384 7.72 27.21 4.04
C ALA A 384 6.34 27.57 4.65
N ASN A 385 5.39 26.64 4.64
CA ASN A 385 4.08 26.84 5.27
C ASN A 385 4.21 27.20 6.76
N ARG A 386 5.16 26.60 7.48
CA ARG A 386 5.41 26.87 8.91
C ARG A 386 5.93 28.28 9.18
N LEU A 387 6.50 28.95 8.18
CA LEU A 387 7.10 30.27 8.33
C LEU A 387 6.17 31.41 7.88
N TYR A 388 5.27 31.14 6.94
CA TYR A 388 4.55 32.20 6.22
C TYR A 388 3.03 32.00 6.13
N SER A 389 2.51 30.78 6.30
CA SER A 389 1.10 30.49 6.05
C SER A 389 0.55 29.37 6.93
N PHE A 390 1.02 29.27 8.18
CA PHE A 390 0.72 28.12 9.03
C PHE A 390 -0.79 27.96 9.33
N SER A 391 -1.46 29.04 9.74
CA SER A 391 -2.91 29.06 9.91
C SER A 391 -3.49 30.46 9.65
N PRO A 392 -4.82 30.59 9.47
CA PRO A 392 -5.46 31.90 9.34
C PRO A 392 -5.24 32.83 10.55
N SER A 393 -4.99 32.27 11.73
CA SER A 393 -4.78 33.01 12.98
C SER A 393 -3.30 33.18 13.37
N SER A 394 -2.38 32.45 12.74
CA SER A 394 -0.94 32.54 13.01
C SER A 394 -0.15 32.27 11.72
N PRO A 395 0.51 33.28 11.12
CA PRO A 395 1.33 33.08 9.93
C PRO A 395 2.51 32.13 10.16
N VAL A 396 3.10 32.16 11.36
CA VAL A 396 4.19 31.28 11.80
C VAL A 396 3.63 30.18 12.70
N ASP A 397 4.21 28.98 12.61
CA ASP A 397 3.88 27.86 13.48
C ASP A 397 4.19 28.20 14.96
N PRO A 398 3.19 28.17 15.87
CA PRO A 398 3.40 28.47 17.29
C PRO A 398 4.20 27.39 18.04
N ASP A 399 4.38 26.21 17.44
CA ASP A 399 5.25 25.15 17.97
C ASP A 399 6.69 25.23 17.47
N LEU A 400 7.02 26.25 16.66
CA LEU A 400 8.39 26.56 16.27
C LEU A 400 8.99 27.63 17.21
N ASP A 401 10.22 27.40 17.67
CA ASP A 401 10.98 28.38 18.45
C ASP A 401 11.08 29.71 17.69
N PRO A 402 10.65 30.86 18.26
CA PRO A 402 10.57 32.12 17.53
C PRO A 402 11.93 32.60 16.98
N THR A 403 13.01 32.41 17.75
CA THR A 403 14.35 32.78 17.29
C THR A 403 14.79 31.90 16.12
N TYR A 404 14.50 30.60 16.19
CA TYR A 404 14.77 29.69 15.08
C TYR A 404 13.90 29.97 13.86
N ALA A 405 12.63 30.35 14.05
CA ALA A 405 11.75 30.76 12.96
C ALA A 405 12.31 31.98 12.20
N GLU A 406 12.82 32.99 12.93
CA GLU A 406 13.45 34.17 12.30
C GLU A 406 14.75 33.81 11.58
N GLN A 407 15.56 32.90 12.13
CA GLN A 407 16.73 32.37 11.42
C GLN A 407 16.32 31.69 10.10
N LEU A 408 15.33 30.79 10.16
CA LEU A 408 14.85 30.10 8.96
C LEU A 408 14.23 31.05 7.94
N LYS A 409 13.58 32.15 8.35
CA LYS A 409 13.09 33.17 7.41
C LYS A 409 14.22 33.92 6.70
N GLN A 410 15.35 34.13 7.38
CA GLN A 410 16.54 34.74 6.75
C GLN A 410 17.16 33.80 5.72
N ASP A 411 17.26 32.52 6.06
CA ASP A 411 17.84 31.50 5.17
C ASP A 411 16.89 31.11 4.01
N CYS A 412 15.58 31.19 4.25
CA CYS A 412 14.52 30.79 3.32
C CYS A 412 13.42 31.88 3.15
N PRO A 413 13.72 33.03 2.52
CA PRO A 413 12.70 34.04 2.20
C PRO A 413 11.62 33.52 1.23
N PRO A 414 10.43 34.14 1.14
CA PRO A 414 9.27 33.64 0.35
C PRO A 414 9.52 33.37 -1.15
N ASN A 415 10.59 33.92 -1.73
CA ASN A 415 10.99 33.73 -3.14
C ASN A 415 12.46 33.28 -3.27
N VAL A 416 12.92 32.48 -2.32
CA VAL A 416 14.28 31.92 -2.34
C VAL A 416 14.50 31.00 -3.54
N ASP A 417 15.73 30.96 -4.06
CA ASP A 417 16.11 30.00 -5.10
C ASP A 417 15.78 28.56 -4.63
N PRO A 418 15.05 27.75 -5.42
CA PRO A 418 14.64 26.40 -5.03
C PRO A 418 15.79 25.44 -4.69
N ARG A 419 17.03 25.78 -5.07
CA ARG A 419 18.26 25.02 -4.76
C ARG A 419 18.83 25.33 -3.38
N ILE A 420 18.35 26.39 -2.72
CA ILE A 420 18.77 26.70 -1.36
C ILE A 420 18.19 25.66 -0.41
N ALA A 421 19.06 25.15 0.45
CA ALA A 421 18.74 24.19 1.47
C ALA A 421 19.34 24.61 2.81
N VAL A 422 18.68 24.21 3.88
CA VAL A 422 19.11 24.40 5.26
C VAL A 422 19.34 23.04 5.90
N ASP A 423 20.26 23.00 6.84
CA ASP A 423 20.52 21.81 7.65
C ASP A 423 19.28 21.44 8.47
N MET A 424 18.89 20.16 8.45
CA MET A 424 17.74 19.66 9.22
C MET A 424 18.04 19.66 10.74
N ASP A 425 19.31 19.48 11.10
CA ASP A 425 19.84 19.66 12.44
C ASP A 425 20.68 20.95 12.51
N PRO A 426 20.17 22.03 13.13
CA PRO A 426 20.88 23.31 13.19
C PRO A 426 22.11 23.30 14.11
N ARG A 427 22.49 22.17 14.70
CA ARG A 427 23.57 22.06 15.69
C ARG A 427 24.67 21.10 15.25
N THR A 428 24.31 19.93 14.74
CA THR A 428 25.26 18.85 14.43
C THR A 428 24.93 18.11 13.12
N PRO A 429 24.73 18.82 11.99
CA PRO A 429 24.17 18.24 10.75
C PRO A 429 25.02 17.18 10.04
N ARG A 430 26.24 16.95 10.53
CA ARG A 430 27.22 15.99 9.99
C ARG A 430 27.51 14.83 10.95
N LYS A 431 26.83 14.76 12.10
CA LYS A 431 27.04 13.72 13.11
C LYS A 431 25.74 12.97 13.36
N PHE A 432 25.81 11.65 13.35
CA PHE A 432 24.69 10.81 13.76
C PHE A 432 24.66 10.70 15.29
N ASP A 433 23.94 11.62 15.93
CA ASP A 433 23.76 11.67 17.37
C ASP A 433 22.29 11.94 17.75
N ASN A 434 22.03 12.23 19.02
CA ASN A 434 20.67 12.46 19.52
C ASN A 434 20.27 13.94 19.57
N VAL A 435 21.05 14.83 18.95
CA VAL A 435 20.80 16.27 18.99
C VAL A 435 19.53 16.64 18.22
N TYR A 436 19.14 15.89 17.20
CA TYR A 436 17.79 15.97 16.61
C TYR A 436 16.70 15.98 17.69
N PHE A 437 16.66 14.98 18.58
CA PHE A 437 15.64 14.93 19.64
C PHE A 437 15.81 16.05 20.67
N LYS A 438 17.05 16.47 20.98
CA LYS A 438 17.29 17.63 21.85
C LYS A 438 16.74 18.91 21.23
N ASN A 439 16.85 19.07 19.92
CA ASN A 439 16.30 20.20 19.17
C ASN A 439 14.77 20.18 19.24
N LEU A 440 14.12 19.02 19.09
CA LEU A 440 12.66 18.91 19.22
C LEU A 440 12.14 19.38 20.60
N VAL A 441 12.87 19.03 21.67
CA VAL A 441 12.53 19.43 23.06
C VAL A 441 12.54 20.95 23.23
N VAL A 442 13.41 21.65 22.50
CA VAL A 442 13.49 23.13 22.49
C VAL A 442 12.78 23.75 21.29
N LYS A 443 11.81 23.04 20.70
CA LYS A 443 10.97 23.51 19.59
C LYS A 443 11.71 23.89 18.30
N LYS A 444 12.84 23.22 18.03
CA LYS A 444 13.68 23.42 16.84
C LYS A 444 13.60 22.29 15.81
N GLY A 445 12.48 21.58 15.74
CA GLY A 445 12.21 20.67 14.61
C GLY A 445 11.95 21.46 13.33
N LEU A 446 12.53 21.04 12.21
CA LEU A 446 12.41 21.76 10.93
C LEU A 446 11.02 21.54 10.30
N PHE A 447 10.53 20.30 10.28
CA PHE A 447 9.21 19.97 9.76
C PHE A 447 8.14 19.95 10.85
N THR A 448 6.88 20.12 10.47
CA THR A 448 5.75 19.94 11.41
C THR A 448 5.68 18.49 11.84
N SER A 449 5.93 17.56 10.91
CA SER A 449 6.01 16.12 11.18
C SER A 449 7.17 15.71 12.09
N ASP A 450 8.22 16.52 12.20
CA ASP A 450 9.25 16.35 13.23
C ASP A 450 8.77 16.88 14.58
N GLN A 451 8.29 18.12 14.59
CA GLN A 451 7.98 18.83 15.83
C GLN A 451 6.81 18.17 16.57
N VAL A 452 5.86 17.57 15.83
CA VAL A 452 4.71 16.85 16.39
C VAL A 452 5.11 15.65 17.26
N LEU A 453 6.30 15.05 17.03
CA LEU A 453 6.81 13.93 17.84
C LEU A 453 7.06 14.35 19.31
N PHE A 454 7.31 15.63 19.55
CA PHE A 454 7.49 16.16 20.90
C PHE A 454 6.23 16.84 21.45
N THR A 455 5.44 17.49 20.59
CA THR A 455 4.27 18.26 21.05
C THR A 455 3.06 17.36 21.34
N ASP A 456 2.94 16.21 20.67
CA ASP A 456 1.87 15.25 20.93
C ASP A 456 2.17 14.36 22.17
N PRO A 457 1.25 14.29 23.16
CA PRO A 457 1.44 13.52 24.38
C PRO A 457 1.78 12.04 24.18
N ALA A 458 1.28 11.39 23.13
CA ALA A 458 1.44 9.96 22.92
C ALA A 458 2.89 9.58 22.55
N SER A 459 3.63 10.50 21.92
CA SER A 459 5.01 10.26 21.45
C SER A 459 6.08 10.99 22.26
N LYS A 460 5.68 12.04 23.00
CA LYS A 460 6.56 12.95 23.74
C LYS A 460 7.56 12.25 24.67
N GLN A 461 7.13 11.24 25.42
CA GLN A 461 8.01 10.58 26.40
C GLN A 461 9.17 9.86 25.70
N THR A 462 8.91 9.17 24.59
CA THR A 462 9.95 8.50 23.78
C THR A 462 10.98 9.50 23.26
N VAL A 463 10.54 10.68 22.80
CA VAL A 463 11.43 11.76 22.35
C VAL A 463 12.31 12.27 23.49
N ILE A 464 11.74 12.48 24.68
CA ILE A 464 12.51 12.90 25.87
C ILE A 464 13.57 11.86 26.23
N ASP A 465 13.22 10.57 26.18
CA ASP A 465 14.13 9.48 26.50
C ASP A 465 15.30 9.41 25.51
N PHE A 466 15.02 9.54 24.21
CA PHE A 466 16.06 9.59 23.18
C PHE A 466 16.93 10.85 23.27
N ALA A 467 16.35 12.01 23.60
CA ALA A 467 17.09 13.26 23.82
C ALA A 467 18.07 13.16 25.01
N LYS A 468 17.68 12.45 26.08
CA LYS A 468 18.52 12.24 27.27
C LYS A 468 19.56 11.14 27.08
N ASN A 469 19.24 10.09 26.33
CA ASN A 469 20.08 8.90 26.24
C ASN A 469 20.33 8.48 24.78
N GLN A 470 21.52 8.85 24.29
CA GLN A 470 21.98 8.49 22.95
C GLN A 470 22.11 6.99 22.73
N THR A 471 22.44 6.20 23.77
CA THR A 471 22.53 4.74 23.67
C THR A 471 21.15 4.13 23.40
N ASN A 472 20.11 4.60 24.09
CA ASN A 472 18.74 4.14 23.88
C ASN A 472 18.25 4.48 22.47
N PHE A 473 18.49 5.72 22.01
CA PHE A 473 18.19 6.11 20.63
C PHE A 473 18.88 5.19 19.63
N LYS A 474 20.20 5.01 19.73
CA LYS A 474 20.95 4.17 18.78
C LYS A 474 20.48 2.72 18.77
N ALA A 475 20.13 2.14 19.93
CA ALA A 475 19.59 0.79 20.02
C ALA A 475 18.21 0.66 19.34
N ALA A 476 17.32 1.62 19.59
CA ALA A 476 16.02 1.67 18.92
C ALA A 476 16.17 1.88 17.40
N PHE A 477 17.09 2.73 16.99
CA PHE A 477 17.40 3.00 15.58
C PHE A 477 17.88 1.74 14.85
N VAL A 478 18.77 0.94 15.44
CA VAL A 478 19.21 -0.34 14.86
C VAL A 478 18.02 -1.30 14.69
N THR A 479 17.15 -1.39 15.70
CA THR A 479 15.96 -2.23 15.64
C THR A 479 15.03 -1.79 14.50
N ALA A 480 14.77 -0.49 14.41
CA ALA A 480 13.90 0.10 13.42
C ALA A 480 14.47 -0.02 12.00
N MET A 481 15.77 0.26 11.80
CA MET A 481 16.45 0.07 10.51
C MET A 481 16.47 -1.38 10.06
N THR A 482 16.60 -2.34 10.99
CA THR A 482 16.52 -3.77 10.66
C THR A 482 15.12 -4.14 10.17
N LYS A 483 14.07 -3.63 10.82
CA LYS A 483 12.68 -3.85 10.37
C LYS A 483 12.42 -3.16 9.03
N LEU A 484 12.84 -1.90 8.87
CA LEU A 484 12.71 -1.14 7.62
C LEU A 484 13.42 -1.88 6.48
N GLY A 485 14.63 -2.40 6.71
CA GLY A 485 15.39 -3.17 5.74
C GLY A 485 14.73 -4.48 5.28
N ARG A 486 13.64 -4.93 5.92
CA ARG A 486 12.81 -6.09 5.50
C ARG A 486 11.55 -5.67 4.75
N VAL A 487 11.21 -4.40 4.74
CA VAL A 487 10.02 -3.89 4.07
C VAL A 487 10.18 -4.11 2.57
N GLY A 488 9.21 -4.80 1.97
CA GLY A 488 9.11 -4.95 0.53
C GLY A 488 10.29 -5.62 -0.17
N VAL A 489 11.17 -6.30 0.58
CA VAL A 489 12.33 -6.98 0.00
C VAL A 489 11.91 -8.10 -0.93
N LYS A 490 12.71 -8.32 -1.97
CA LYS A 490 12.56 -9.48 -2.85
C LYS A 490 13.66 -10.48 -2.56
N THR A 491 13.37 -11.77 -2.66
CA THR A 491 14.32 -12.86 -2.38
C THR A 491 14.14 -14.03 -3.34
N GLY A 492 15.09 -14.96 -3.35
CA GLY A 492 15.01 -16.16 -4.18
C GLY A 492 14.92 -15.83 -5.68
N LYS A 493 13.82 -16.22 -6.33
CA LYS A 493 13.54 -15.97 -7.75
C LYS A 493 12.68 -14.72 -8.00
N THR A 494 12.31 -13.99 -6.96
CA THR A 494 11.55 -12.74 -7.09
C THR A 494 12.56 -11.60 -7.25
N GLY A 495 12.66 -11.00 -8.43
CA GLY A 495 13.67 -9.98 -8.72
C GLY A 495 14.92 -10.53 -9.42
N GLU A 496 15.90 -9.66 -9.63
CA GLU A 496 17.15 -10.00 -10.32
C GLU A 496 18.39 -9.61 -9.50
N ILE A 497 19.58 -9.90 -10.01
CA ILE A 497 20.81 -9.24 -9.58
C ILE A 497 21.27 -8.40 -10.75
N ARG A 498 21.05 -7.08 -10.66
CA ARG A 498 21.48 -6.16 -11.71
C ARG A 498 22.99 -6.06 -11.71
N VAL A 499 23.62 -5.99 -12.88
CA VAL A 499 25.04 -5.63 -13.00
C VAL A 499 25.23 -4.14 -12.78
N ASP A 500 24.30 -3.34 -13.29
CA ASP A 500 24.24 -1.88 -13.16
C ASP A 500 23.01 -1.48 -12.32
N CYS A 501 23.20 -0.75 -11.22
CA CYS A 501 22.08 -0.32 -10.38
C CYS A 501 21.14 0.68 -11.05
N THR A 502 21.52 1.23 -12.20
CA THR A 502 20.72 2.23 -12.91
C THR A 502 19.82 1.65 -14.00
N ALA A 503 19.95 0.36 -14.33
CA ALA A 503 19.19 -0.26 -15.40
C ALA A 503 18.79 -1.71 -15.07
N PHE A 504 17.68 -2.19 -15.66
CA PHE A 504 17.36 -3.61 -15.64
C PHE A 504 18.37 -4.38 -16.50
N ASN A 505 18.62 -5.66 -16.19
CA ASN A 505 19.44 -6.48 -17.10
C ASN A 505 18.69 -6.68 -18.43
N ALA A 506 19.45 -6.77 -19.52
CA ALA A 506 18.93 -7.01 -20.88
C ALA A 506 18.53 -8.47 -21.11
#